data_AF-A0A535BNW2-F1
#
_entry.id   AF-A0A535BNW2-F1
#
_cell.length_a   1.000
_cell.length_b   1.000
_cell.length_c   1.000
_cell.angle_alpha   90.00
_cell.angle_beta   90.00
_cell.angle_gamma   90.00
#
_symmetry.space_group_name_H-M   'P 1'
#
loop_
_entity.id
_entity.type
_entity.pdbx_description
1 polymer ?
#
loop_
_entity_poly.entity_id
_entity_poly.type
_entity_poly.pdbx_seq_one_letter_code
_entity_poly.pdbx_strand_id
1 'polypeptide(L)'
;MDLTPYVAWIVFIHVAAAFVFAAGHGVSMYVAFQLRRETDRGRMLALLDISGFSLVAAGIALLVLLVAGILAGIVLQSFGRTWIWVSLVLLVVIGGLMTPIGGAYFTRVRQALGQKTRGMKSEDPDPVPASDAALAAMLASRAPEQLLVLGGGGFLVILWLMMFKPF
;
A
#
# COMPACT_ATOMS: atom_id res chain seq x y z
N MET A 1 29.81 -9.38 12.81
CA MET A 1 30.15 -7.96 12.57
C MET A 1 29.40 -7.14 13.61
N ASP A 2 30.09 -6.31 14.37
CA ASP A 2 29.44 -5.39 15.31
C ASP A 2 28.81 -4.22 14.53
N LEU A 3 27.50 -4.04 14.67
CA LEU A 3 26.72 -3.00 13.98
C LEU A 3 26.25 -1.89 14.93
N THR A 4 26.61 -1.96 16.22
CA THR A 4 26.22 -0.99 17.25
C THR A 4 26.53 0.45 16.87
N PRO A 5 27.69 0.79 16.28
CA PRO A 5 27.99 2.15 15.86
C PRO A 5 27.04 2.71 14.78
N TYR A 6 26.33 1.84 14.05
CA TYR A 6 25.45 2.22 12.94
C TYR A 6 23.97 2.21 13.28
N VAL A 7 23.60 1.98 14.55
CA VAL A 7 22.18 1.92 14.98
C VAL A 7 21.39 3.15 14.57
N ALA A 8 21.96 4.35 14.74
CA ALA A 8 21.29 5.60 14.36
C ALA A 8 20.95 5.63 12.86
N TRP A 9 21.86 5.15 12.01
CA TRP A 9 21.64 5.04 10.57
C TRP A 9 20.59 3.98 10.22
N ILE A 10 20.62 2.82 10.89
CA ILE A 10 19.64 1.75 10.67
C ILE A 10 18.22 2.25 11.02
N VAL A 11 18.07 2.92 12.17
CA VAL A 11 16.79 3.51 12.59
C VAL A 11 16.36 4.63 11.63
N PHE A 12 17.28 5.49 11.20
CA PHE A 12 16.98 6.52 10.22
C PHE A 12 16.47 5.92 8.90
N ILE A 13 17.12 4.88 8.38
CA ILE A 13 16.68 4.18 7.16
C ILE A 13 15.29 3.57 7.36
N HIS A 14 15.02 2.93 8.49
CA HIS A 14 13.70 2.39 8.82
C HIS A 14 12.62 3.47 8.77
N VAL A 15 12.86 4.61 9.44
CA VAL A 15 11.91 5.74 9.49
C VAL A 15 11.75 6.39 8.12
N ALA A 16 12.84 6.66 7.40
CA ALA A 16 12.79 7.23 6.06
C ALA A 16 12.03 6.34 5.09
N ALA A 17 12.24 5.02 5.15
CA ALA A 17 11.49 4.05 4.36
C ALA A 17 10.00 4.05 4.72
N ALA A 18 9.62 4.28 5.98
CA ALA A 18 8.23 4.45 6.39
C ALA A 18 7.57 5.65 5.70
N PHE A 19 8.28 6.77 5.61
CA PHE A 19 7.80 7.95 4.90
C PHE A 19 7.64 7.70 3.39
N VAL A 20 8.62 7.06 2.75
CA VAL A 20 8.54 6.72 1.32
C VAL A 20 7.41 5.74 1.05
N PHE A 21 7.23 4.73 1.91
CA PHE A 21 6.10 3.82 1.87
C PHE A 21 4.77 4.57 1.94
N ALA A 22 4.60 5.42 2.96
CA ALA A 22 3.38 6.20 3.15
C ALA A 22 3.11 7.14 1.97
N ALA A 23 4.14 7.78 1.40
CA ALA A 23 4.00 8.63 0.23
C ALA A 23 3.55 7.85 -1.02
N GLY A 24 4.23 6.75 -1.36
CA GLY A 24 3.88 5.94 -2.53
C GLY A 24 2.52 5.24 -2.39
N HIS A 25 2.22 4.74 -1.20
CA HIS A 25 0.93 4.12 -0.90
C HIS A 25 -0.21 5.15 -0.87
N GLY A 26 0.06 6.35 -0.31
CA GLY A 26 -0.86 7.48 -0.27
C GLY A 26 -1.25 8.00 -1.64
N VAL A 27 -0.32 8.04 -2.61
CA VAL A 27 -0.64 8.39 -4.01
C VAL A 27 -1.65 7.41 -4.62
N SER A 28 -1.49 6.10 -4.39
CA SER A 28 -2.45 5.10 -4.87
C SER A 28 -3.82 5.28 -4.23
N MET A 29 -3.86 5.60 -2.93
CA MET A 29 -5.10 5.93 -2.22
C MET A 29 -5.77 7.19 -2.79
N TYR A 30 -5.00 8.24 -3.06
CA TYR A 30 -5.49 9.45 -3.71
C TYR A 30 -6.12 9.14 -5.07
N VAL A 31 -5.45 8.32 -5.90
CA VAL A 31 -5.99 7.89 -7.20
C VAL A 31 -7.34 7.20 -7.04
N ALA A 32 -7.50 6.31 -6.05
CA ALA A 32 -8.76 5.61 -5.83
C ALA A 32 -9.96 6.57 -5.60
N PHE A 33 -9.74 7.68 -4.89
CA PHE A 33 -10.75 8.73 -4.71
C PHE A 33 -10.90 9.63 -5.93
N GLN A 34 -9.79 9.98 -6.59
CA GLN A 34 -9.78 10.87 -7.74
C GLN A 34 -10.53 10.26 -8.94
N LEU A 35 -10.46 8.93 -9.11
CA LEU A 35 -11.20 8.21 -10.15
C LEU A 35 -12.71 8.46 -10.10
N ARG A 36 -13.30 8.69 -8.92
CA ARG A 36 -14.74 8.99 -8.78
C ARG A 36 -15.15 10.34 -9.34
N ARG A 37 -14.19 11.25 -9.49
CA ARG A 37 -14.40 12.64 -9.92
C ARG A 37 -13.97 12.86 -11.36
N GLU A 38 -13.27 11.88 -11.93
CA GLU A 38 -12.82 11.93 -13.31
C GLU A 38 -13.93 11.41 -14.21
N THR A 39 -14.07 11.99 -15.40
CA THR A 39 -15.01 11.52 -16.44
C THR A 39 -14.28 11.10 -17.70
N ASP A 40 -13.10 11.67 -17.95
CA ASP A 40 -12.29 11.32 -19.10
C ASP A 40 -11.56 9.99 -18.88
N ARG A 41 -11.84 9.02 -19.75
CA ARG A 41 -11.27 7.66 -19.65
C ARG A 41 -9.75 7.65 -19.82
N GLY A 42 -9.20 8.52 -20.68
CA GLY A 42 -7.76 8.64 -20.88
C GLY A 42 -7.04 9.09 -19.62
N ARG A 43 -7.59 10.07 -18.91
CA ARG A 43 -7.09 10.54 -17.61
C ARG A 43 -7.23 9.48 -16.52
N MET A 44 -8.33 8.71 -16.51
CA MET A 44 -8.46 7.58 -15.57
C MET A 44 -7.36 6.53 -15.77
N LEU A 45 -7.06 6.17 -17.02
CA LEU A 45 -5.97 5.25 -17.35
C LEU A 45 -4.61 5.80 -16.86
N ALA A 46 -4.32 7.07 -17.14
CA ALA A 46 -3.08 7.70 -16.67
C ALA A 46 -2.97 7.70 -15.13
N LEU A 47 -4.07 7.97 -14.41
CA LEU A 47 -4.11 7.88 -12.95
C LEU A 47 -3.85 6.45 -12.45
N LEU A 48 -4.42 5.44 -13.12
CA LEU A 48 -4.21 4.03 -12.79
C LEU A 48 -2.77 3.59 -13.03
N ASP A 49 -2.11 4.11 -14.06
CA ASP A 49 -0.68 3.83 -14.29
C ASP A 49 0.19 4.47 -13.20
N ILE A 50 -0.09 5.73 -12.84
CA ILE A 50 0.58 6.41 -11.72
C ILE A 50 0.41 5.63 -10.40
N SER A 51 -0.79 5.15 -10.10
CA SER A 51 -1.06 4.28 -8.94
C SER A 51 -0.24 2.98 -9.00
N GLY A 52 -0.09 2.39 -10.19
CA GLY A 52 0.75 1.20 -10.39
C GLY A 52 2.21 1.46 -10.03
N PHE A 53 2.80 2.53 -10.59
CA PHE A 53 4.18 2.91 -10.29
C PHE A 53 4.38 3.28 -8.81
N SER A 54 3.43 4.00 -8.21
CA SER A 54 3.52 4.41 -6.81
C SER A 54 3.46 3.22 -5.85
N LEU A 55 2.69 2.17 -6.18
CA LEU A 55 2.65 0.93 -5.42
C LEU A 55 3.94 0.10 -5.55
N VAL A 56 4.61 0.13 -6.70
CA VAL A 56 5.94 -0.49 -6.84
C VAL A 56 6.94 0.20 -5.93
N ALA A 57 6.98 1.54 -5.94
CA ALA A 57 7.85 2.30 -5.04
C ALA A 57 7.53 2.03 -3.56
N ALA A 58 6.24 1.98 -3.19
CA ALA A 58 5.80 1.62 -1.85
C ALA A 58 6.23 0.20 -1.46
N GLY A 59 6.12 -0.78 -2.37
CA GLY A 59 6.56 -2.16 -2.12
C GLY A 59 8.06 -2.27 -1.83
N ILE A 60 8.89 -1.54 -2.59
CA ILE A 60 10.34 -1.46 -2.34
C ILE A 60 10.61 -0.81 -0.99
N ALA A 61 9.95 0.31 -0.69
CA ALA A 61 10.09 1.00 0.59
C ALA A 61 9.65 0.14 1.78
N LEU A 62 8.58 -0.64 1.64
CA LEU A 62 8.14 -1.61 2.66
C LEU A 62 9.20 -2.67 2.93
N LEU A 63 9.85 -3.19 1.88
CA LEU A 63 10.94 -4.15 2.04
C LEU A 63 12.12 -3.54 2.81
N VAL A 64 12.54 -2.33 2.43
CA VAL A 64 13.63 -1.60 3.12
C VAL A 64 13.25 -1.33 4.57
N LEU A 65 12.02 -0.89 4.83
CA LEU A 65 11.48 -0.67 6.17
C LEU A 65 11.57 -1.93 7.03
N LEU A 66 11.12 -3.07 6.50
CA LEU A 66 11.16 -4.35 7.22
C LEU A 66 12.59 -4.81 7.50
N VAL A 67 13.47 -4.77 6.49
CA VAL A 67 14.87 -5.19 6.65
C VAL A 67 15.59 -4.31 7.68
N ALA A 68 15.45 -2.99 7.58
CA ALA A 68 16.06 -2.07 8.54
C ALA A 68 15.47 -2.23 9.96
N GLY A 69 14.16 -2.47 10.07
CA GLY A 69 13.50 -2.71 11.35
C GLY A 69 13.95 -4.00 12.02
N ILE A 70 14.08 -5.09 11.25
CA ILE A 70 14.60 -6.37 11.73
C ILE A 70 16.05 -6.21 12.20
N LEU A 71 16.89 -5.56 11.39
CA LEU A 71 18.28 -5.28 11.79
C LEU A 71 18.35 -4.46 13.09
N ALA A 72 17.52 -3.42 13.23
CA ALA A 72 17.45 -2.63 14.46
C ALA A 72 17.03 -3.51 15.66
N GLY A 73 16.03 -4.38 15.47
CA GLY A 73 15.56 -5.30 16.49
C GLY A 73 16.63 -6.30 16.95
N ILE A 74 17.47 -6.78 16.04
CA ILE A 74 18.62 -7.65 16.36
C ILE A 74 19.67 -6.87 17.15
N VAL A 75 20.12 -5.72 16.63
CA VAL A 75 21.21 -4.96 17.27
C VAL A 75 20.80 -4.43 18.65
N LEU A 76 19.54 -4.00 18.80
CA LEU A 76 18.99 -3.50 20.05
C LEU A 76 18.38 -4.59 20.95
N GLN A 77 18.50 -5.88 20.59
CA GLN A 77 17.97 -7.01 21.36
C GLN A 77 16.49 -6.83 21.76
N SER A 78 15.69 -6.28 20.84
CA SER A 78 14.35 -5.79 21.18
C SER A 78 13.23 -6.81 20.94
N PHE A 79 13.51 -8.01 20.41
CA PHE A 79 12.48 -9.02 20.12
C PHE A 79 11.77 -9.60 21.35
N GLY A 80 12.27 -9.34 22.56
CA GLY A 80 11.54 -9.62 23.80
C GLY A 80 10.40 -8.63 24.10
N ARG A 81 10.26 -7.54 23.32
CA ARG A 81 9.24 -6.51 23.52
C ARG A 81 7.97 -6.85 22.75
N THR A 82 6.85 -6.92 23.44
CA THR A 82 5.57 -7.34 22.86
C THR A 82 5.02 -6.32 21.87
N TRP A 83 5.30 -5.01 22.02
CA TRP A 83 4.87 -4.00 21.04
C TRP A 83 5.40 -4.25 19.63
N ILE A 84 6.61 -4.82 19.47
CA ILE A 84 7.17 -5.15 18.15
C ILE A 84 6.31 -6.19 17.45
N TRP A 85 5.96 -7.26 18.17
CA TRP A 85 5.18 -8.35 17.62
C TRP A 85 3.76 -7.90 17.28
N VAL A 86 3.14 -7.10 18.14
CA VAL A 86 1.82 -6.52 17.84
C VAL A 86 1.87 -5.65 16.58
N SER A 87 2.87 -4.77 16.44
CA SER A 87 3.07 -3.97 15.23
C SER A 87 3.25 -4.82 13.98
N LEU A 88 4.05 -5.89 14.07
CA LEU A 88 4.33 -6.77 12.93
C LEU A 88 3.11 -7.58 12.51
N VAL A 89 2.40 -8.17 13.47
CA VAL A 89 1.15 -8.90 13.20
C VAL A 89 0.12 -7.96 12.58
N LEU A 90 -0.01 -6.75 13.13
CA LEU A 90 -0.95 -5.75 12.63
C LEU A 90 -0.62 -5.36 11.18
N LEU A 91 0.66 -5.12 10.87
CA LEU A 91 1.13 -4.86 9.50
C LEU A 91 0.75 -6.00 8.53
N VAL A 92 1.01 -7.25 8.92
CA VAL A 92 0.72 -8.42 8.09
C VAL A 92 -0.78 -8.59 7.88
N VAL A 93 -1.58 -8.45 8.93
CA VAL A 93 -3.05 -8.58 8.86
C VAL A 93 -3.64 -7.47 8.00
N ILE A 94 -3.28 -6.21 8.23
CA ILE A 94 -3.77 -5.09 7.41
C ILE A 94 -3.35 -5.28 5.95
N GLY A 95 -2.09 -5.59 5.69
CA GLY A 95 -1.59 -5.83 4.34
C GLY A 95 -2.37 -6.96 3.65
N GLY A 96 -2.53 -8.10 4.33
CA GLY A 96 -3.28 -9.25 3.85
C GLY A 96 -4.76 -8.96 3.56
N LEU A 97 -5.39 -8.09 4.33
CA LEU A 97 -6.77 -7.64 4.08
C LEU A 97 -6.84 -6.63 2.93
N MET A 98 -5.92 -5.69 2.85
CA MET A 98 -5.94 -4.63 1.83
C MET A 98 -5.60 -5.15 0.44
N THR A 99 -4.68 -6.12 0.31
CA THR A 99 -4.25 -6.66 -0.99
C THR A 99 -5.41 -7.15 -1.87
N PRO A 100 -6.31 -8.05 -1.41
CA PRO A 100 -7.44 -8.49 -2.23
C PRO A 100 -8.46 -7.38 -2.48
N ILE A 101 -8.73 -6.51 -1.50
CA ILE A 101 -9.71 -5.41 -1.63
C ILE A 101 -9.25 -4.41 -2.70
N GLY A 102 -8.04 -3.88 -2.56
CA GLY A 102 -7.46 -2.92 -3.50
C GLY A 102 -7.18 -3.55 -4.86
N GLY A 103 -6.63 -4.77 -4.86
CA GLY A 103 -6.37 -5.53 -6.09
C GLY A 103 -7.63 -5.74 -6.91
N ALA A 104 -8.71 -6.21 -6.29
CA ALA A 104 -9.98 -6.42 -6.98
C ALA A 104 -10.66 -5.12 -7.43
N TYR A 105 -10.56 -4.03 -6.65
CA TYR A 105 -11.08 -2.73 -7.06
C TYR A 105 -10.37 -2.20 -8.31
N PHE A 106 -9.04 -2.07 -8.27
CA PHE A 106 -8.29 -1.52 -9.39
C PHE A 106 -8.28 -2.42 -10.62
N THR A 107 -8.29 -3.74 -10.45
CA THR A 107 -8.40 -4.68 -11.57
C THR A 107 -9.72 -4.51 -12.31
N ARG A 108 -10.83 -4.44 -11.59
CA ARG A 108 -12.16 -4.24 -12.19
C ARG A 108 -12.26 -2.91 -12.93
N VAL A 109 -11.74 -1.82 -12.35
CA VAL A 109 -11.74 -0.51 -13.02
C VAL A 109 -10.87 -0.52 -14.27
N ARG A 110 -9.66 -1.10 -14.23
CA ARG A 110 -8.80 -1.23 -15.42
C ARG A 110 -9.46 -2.04 -16.54
N GLN A 111 -10.07 -3.18 -16.21
CA GLN A 111 -10.80 -4.00 -17.17
C GLN A 111 -12.01 -3.25 -17.75
N ALA A 112 -12.76 -2.50 -16.93
CA ALA A 112 -13.87 -1.68 -17.39
C ALA A 112 -13.44 -0.54 -18.33
N LEU A 113 -12.17 -0.12 -18.27
CA LEU A 113 -11.57 0.86 -19.18
C LEU A 113 -10.90 0.21 -20.39
N GLY A 114 -10.95 -1.12 -20.53
CA GLY A 114 -10.35 -1.87 -21.63
C GLY A 114 -8.87 -2.19 -21.46
N GLN A 115 -8.29 -1.97 -20.28
CA GLN A 115 -6.87 -2.22 -20.03
C GLN A 115 -6.64 -3.66 -19.53
N LYS A 116 -5.69 -4.37 -20.15
CA LYS A 116 -5.21 -5.66 -19.62
C LYS A 116 -4.65 -5.51 -18.22
N THR A 117 -4.85 -6.53 -17.39
CA THR A 117 -4.40 -6.54 -15.99
C THR A 117 -3.45 -7.70 -15.76
N ARG A 118 -2.65 -7.63 -14.68
CA ARG A 118 -1.59 -8.61 -14.38
C ARG A 118 -2.06 -10.07 -14.29
N GLY A 119 -3.36 -10.31 -14.06
CA GLY A 119 -3.95 -11.64 -14.03
C GLY A 119 -4.31 -12.23 -15.40
N MET A 120 -4.26 -11.44 -16.47
CA MET A 120 -4.57 -11.86 -17.83
C MET A 120 -3.30 -12.26 -18.57
N LYS A 121 -3.40 -13.25 -19.45
CA LYS A 121 -2.30 -13.67 -20.32
C LYS A 121 -2.13 -12.71 -21.49
N SER A 122 -0.95 -12.71 -22.09
CA SER A 122 -0.66 -11.89 -23.28
C SER A 122 -1.55 -12.28 -24.46
N GLU A 123 -1.94 -13.55 -24.56
CA GLU A 123 -2.79 -14.08 -25.63
C GLU A 123 -4.29 -13.83 -25.41
N ASP A 124 -4.70 -13.48 -24.18
CA ASP A 124 -6.12 -13.19 -23.90
C ASP A 124 -6.56 -11.95 -24.69
N PRO A 125 -7.81 -11.88 -25.17
CA PRO A 125 -8.32 -10.68 -25.82
C PRO A 125 -8.34 -9.50 -24.85
N ASP A 126 -8.18 -8.28 -25.37
CA ASP A 126 -8.33 -7.08 -24.57
C ASP A 126 -9.73 -7.02 -23.95
N PRO A 127 -9.86 -6.58 -22.67
CA PRO A 127 -11.17 -6.39 -22.07
C PRO A 127 -12.03 -5.43 -22.90
N VAL A 128 -13.30 -5.78 -23.09
CA VAL A 128 -14.25 -4.87 -23.73
C VAL A 128 -14.57 -3.73 -22.75
N PRO A 129 -14.38 -2.45 -23.11
CA PRO A 129 -14.71 -1.34 -22.25
C PRO A 129 -16.18 -1.36 -21.84
N ALA A 130 -16.44 -1.13 -20.55
CA ALA A 130 -17.79 -1.08 -20.01
C ALA A 130 -18.55 0.16 -20.50
N SER A 131 -19.87 0.15 -20.38
CA SER A 131 -20.69 1.36 -20.55
C SER A 131 -20.40 2.38 -19.44
N ASP A 132 -20.64 3.66 -19.70
CA ASP A 132 -20.41 4.72 -18.71
C ASP A 132 -21.23 4.50 -17.43
N ALA A 133 -22.46 4.01 -17.55
CA ALA A 133 -23.31 3.68 -16.42
C ALA A 133 -22.72 2.56 -15.55
N ALA A 134 -22.16 1.52 -16.17
CA ALA A 134 -21.52 0.41 -15.45
C ALA A 134 -20.23 0.86 -14.75
N LEU A 135 -19.41 1.68 -15.43
CA LEU A 135 -18.20 2.26 -14.86
C LEU A 135 -18.51 3.18 -13.67
N ALA A 136 -19.51 4.05 -13.79
CA ALA A 136 -19.95 4.91 -12.71
C ALA A 136 -20.41 4.12 -11.47
N ALA A 137 -21.16 3.03 -11.68
CA ALA A 137 -21.58 2.15 -10.60
C ALA A 137 -20.39 1.49 -9.87
N MET A 138 -19.34 1.08 -10.59
CA MET A 138 -18.12 0.55 -9.98
C MET A 138 -17.39 1.59 -9.12
N LEU A 139 -17.25 2.82 -9.63
CA LEU A 139 -16.58 3.93 -8.95
C LEU A 139 -17.32 4.38 -7.69
N ALA A 140 -18.65 4.22 -7.66
CA ALA A 140 -19.49 4.52 -6.49
C ALA A 140 -19.32 3.54 -5.31
N SER A 141 -18.56 2.44 -5.47
CA SER A 141 -18.31 1.47 -4.39
C SER A 141 -17.54 2.08 -3.20
N ARG A 142 -17.71 1.51 -2.00
CA ARG A 142 -17.05 1.97 -0.75
C ARG A 142 -15.62 1.44 -0.53
N ALA A 143 -15.03 0.80 -1.55
CA ALA A 143 -13.72 0.18 -1.42
C ALA A 143 -12.62 1.21 -1.04
N PRO A 144 -12.56 2.42 -1.63
CA PRO A 144 -11.63 3.46 -1.19
C PRO A 144 -11.72 3.80 0.30
N GLU A 145 -12.92 3.98 0.87
CA GLU A 145 -13.06 4.29 2.30
C GLU A 145 -12.63 3.11 3.19
N GLN A 146 -12.96 1.88 2.80
CA GLN A 146 -12.49 0.69 3.51
C GLN A 146 -10.96 0.59 3.54
N LEU A 147 -10.31 0.87 2.40
CA LEU A 147 -8.85 0.90 2.30
C LEU A 147 -8.25 2.03 3.12
N LEU A 148 -8.88 3.21 3.14
CA LEU A 148 -8.42 4.34 3.95
C LEU A 148 -8.49 4.02 5.45
N VAL A 149 -9.60 3.43 5.91
CA VAL A 149 -9.78 3.07 7.33
C VAL A 149 -8.79 1.98 7.73
N LEU A 150 -8.66 0.91 6.94
CA LEU A 150 -7.73 -0.18 7.23
C LEU A 150 -6.27 0.28 7.18
N GLY A 151 -5.88 0.92 6.08
CA GLY A 151 -4.50 1.35 5.85
C GLY A 151 -4.11 2.54 6.71
N GLY A 152 -4.85 3.64 6.64
CA GLY A 152 -4.56 4.86 7.39
C GLY A 152 -4.75 4.68 8.89
N GLY A 153 -5.89 4.12 9.32
CA GLY A 153 -6.15 3.85 10.73
C GLY A 153 -5.15 2.85 11.32
N GLY A 154 -4.91 1.75 10.60
CA GLY A 154 -3.93 0.75 11.01
C GLY A 154 -2.49 1.29 11.08
N PHE A 155 -2.09 2.12 10.12
CA PHE A 155 -0.77 2.77 10.13
C PHE A 155 -0.60 3.71 11.33
N LEU A 156 -1.64 4.47 11.71
CA LEU A 156 -1.61 5.32 12.91
C LEU A 156 -1.43 4.50 14.19
N VAL A 157 -2.09 3.34 14.30
CA VAL A 157 -1.92 2.43 15.45
C VAL A 157 -0.50 1.87 15.49
N ILE A 158 0.06 1.44 14.35
CA ILE A 158 1.45 0.98 14.28
C ILE A 158 2.41 2.10 14.69
N LEU A 159 2.24 3.31 14.16
CA LEU A 159 3.05 4.47 14.53
C LEU A 159 3.01 4.72 16.05
N TRP A 160 1.82 4.69 16.64
CA TRP A 160 1.65 4.84 18.10
C TRP A 160 2.42 3.75 18.87
N LEU A 161 2.31 2.48 18.47
CA LEU A 161 3.05 1.38 19.10
C LEU A 161 4.56 1.58 19.03
N MET A 162 5.10 1.96 17.86
CA MET A 162 6.54 2.19 17.66
C MET A 162 7.06 3.39 18.45
N MET A 163 6.23 4.43 18.59
CA MET A 163 6.59 5.69 19.26
C MET A 163 6.54 5.57 20.78
N PHE A 164 5.42 5.07 21.31
CA PHE A 164 5.15 5.09 22.75
C PHE A 164 5.54 3.79 23.46
N LYS A 165 5.69 2.68 22.73
CA LYS A 165 6.21 1.39 23.25
C LYS A 165 5.52 0.97 24.56
N PRO A 166 4.19 0.86 24.58
CA PRO A 166 3.40 0.77 25.81
C PRO A 166 3.63 -0.50 26.65
N PHE A 167 4.27 -1.54 26.10
CA PHE A 167 4.54 -2.83 26.76
C PHE A 167 5.75 -3.56 26.16
#